data_AF-A0A1H3W2R0-F1
#
_entry.id   AF-A0A1H3W2R0-F1
#
_cell.length_a   1.000
_cell.length_b   1.000
_cell.length_c   1.000
_cell.angle_alpha   90.00
_cell.angle_beta   90.00
_cell.angle_gamma   90.00
#
_symmetry.space_group_name_H-M   'P 1'
#
loop_
_entity.id
_entity.type
_entity.pdbx_description
1 polymer ?
#
loop_
_entity_poly.entity_id
_entity_poly.type
_entity_poly.pdbx_seq_one_letter_code
_entity_poly.pdbx_strand_id
1 'polypeptide(L)'
;MHINLIIFISSLNEPDVSKAMMKTYESNIRPVKGDIIDDPGFHPEFHNGYEVAKVTLNYAVDACWVSLSPLAIEVENIEVRRYIDHLEVHDWQELPKEKIV
;
A
#
# COMPACT_ATOMS: atom_id res chain seq x y z
N MET A 1 -10.58 -6.84 -13.72
CA MET A 1 -10.82 -6.87 -12.26
C MET A 1 -9.97 -5.78 -11.65
N HIS A 2 -10.63 -4.91 -10.89
CA HIS A 2 -9.99 -3.75 -10.27
C HIS A 2 -9.28 -4.21 -9.00
N ILE A 3 -7.95 -4.35 -9.05
CA ILE A 3 -7.10 -4.67 -7.90
C ILE A 3 -6.73 -3.36 -7.21
N ASN A 4 -7.25 -3.15 -6.00
CA ASN A 4 -6.98 -1.99 -5.16
C ASN A 4 -5.96 -2.39 -4.10
N LEU A 5 -4.71 -2.02 -4.32
CA LEU A 5 -3.63 -2.19 -3.35
C LEU A 5 -3.75 -1.12 -2.28
N ILE A 6 -3.67 -1.52 -1.01
CA ILE A 6 -3.78 -0.62 0.14
C ILE A 6 -2.55 -0.79 1.02
N ILE A 7 -1.87 0.31 1.31
CA ILE A 7 -0.79 0.38 2.30
C ILE A 7 -1.20 1.33 3.44
N PHE A 8 -0.75 1.01 4.65
CA PHE A 8 -0.83 1.91 5.79
C PHE A 8 0.59 2.36 6.14
N ILE A 9 0.79 3.67 6.15
CA ILE A 9 2.08 4.31 6.42
C ILE A 9 1.99 4.95 7.79
N SER A 10 2.95 4.62 8.63
CA SER A 10 3.17 5.17 9.97
C SER A 10 4.64 5.07 10.29
N SER A 11 5.17 5.99 11.09
CA SER A 11 6.51 5.87 11.67
C SER A 11 6.48 5.96 13.18
N LEU A 12 7.42 5.28 13.83
CA LEU A 12 7.68 5.43 15.26
C LEU A 12 8.29 6.80 15.59
N ASN A 13 9.05 7.38 14.65
CA ASN A 13 9.74 8.66 14.80
C ASN A 13 8.80 9.85 14.51
N GLU A 14 7.80 9.65 13.64
CA GLU A 14 6.79 10.64 13.27
C GLU A 14 5.36 10.11 13.53
N PRO A 15 4.97 9.85 14.79
CA PRO A 15 3.71 9.17 15.12
C PRO A 15 2.46 9.96 14.73
N ASP A 16 2.57 11.28 14.60
CA ASP A 16 1.48 12.15 14.16
C ASP A 16 1.21 12.04 12.65
N VAL A 17 2.12 11.44 11.89
CA VAL A 17 2.01 11.27 10.43
C VAL A 17 1.63 9.81 10.16
N SER A 18 0.32 9.57 10.04
CA SER A 18 -0.22 8.31 9.53
C SER A 18 -1.15 8.54 8.35
N LYS A 19 -0.96 7.77 7.28
CA LYS A 19 -1.79 7.83 6.07
C LYS A 19 -2.08 6.44 5.53
N ALA A 20 -3.30 6.24 5.06
CA ALA A 20 -3.63 5.10 4.20
C ALA A 20 -3.52 5.55 2.74
N MET A 21 -2.79 4.80 1.93
CA MET A 21 -2.62 5.08 0.50
C MET A 21 -3.12 3.90 -0.33
N MET A 22 -3.59 4.19 -1.54
CA MET A 22 -4.12 3.20 -2.46
C MET A 22 -3.64 3.43 -3.89
N LYS A 23 -3.47 2.33 -4.62
CA LYS A 23 -3.28 2.33 -6.06
C LYS A 23 -4.12 1.23 -6.69
N THR A 24 -4.78 1.55 -7.81
CA THR A 24 -5.69 0.63 -8.50
C THR A 24 -5.09 0.17 -9.82
N TYR A 25 -5.17 -1.14 -10.07
CA TYR A 25 -4.70 -1.79 -11.28
C TYR A 25 -5.82 -2.62 -11.94
N GLU A 26 -5.87 -2.62 -13.26
CA GLU A 26 -6.61 -3.64 -14.01
C GLU A 26 -5.75 -4.88 -14.21
N SER A 27 -6.23 -6.02 -13.74
CA SER A 27 -5.53 -7.30 -13.91
C SER A 27 -6.51 -8.46 -14.08
N ASN A 28 -6.04 -9.51 -14.76
CA ASN A 28 -6.69 -10.82 -14.84
C ASN A 28 -6.09 -11.85 -13.86
N ILE A 29 -5.06 -11.44 -13.11
CA ILE A 29 -4.38 -12.25 -12.09
C ILE A 29 -4.56 -11.56 -10.75
N ARG A 30 -5.10 -12.28 -9.77
CA ARG A 30 -5.27 -11.77 -8.40
C ARG A 30 -4.07 -12.17 -7.53
N PRO A 31 -3.54 -11.26 -6.71
CA PRO A 31 -2.63 -11.65 -5.64
C PRO A 31 -3.33 -12.53 -4.60
N VAL A 32 -2.53 -13.32 -3.88
CA VAL A 32 -2.95 -14.09 -2.71
C VAL A 32 -2.10 -13.75 -1.50
N LYS A 33 -2.59 -14.09 -0.30
CA LYS A 33 -1.84 -13.88 0.94
C LYS A 33 -0.46 -14.55 0.86
N GLY A 34 0.59 -13.80 1.18
CA GLY A 34 1.99 -14.24 1.11
C GLY A 34 2.72 -13.86 -0.18
N ASP A 35 2.01 -13.41 -1.21
CA ASP A 35 2.67 -12.84 -2.39
C ASP A 35 3.42 -11.56 -2.04
N ILE A 36 4.54 -11.31 -2.71
CA ILE A 36 5.29 -10.06 -2.60
C ILE A 36 4.88 -9.16 -3.77
N ILE A 37 4.48 -7.94 -3.47
CA ILE A 37 4.18 -6.92 -4.47
C ILE A 37 5.39 -6.01 -4.62
N ASP A 38 5.76 -5.77 -5.88
CA ASP A 38 6.76 -4.79 -6.27
C ASP A 38 6.07 -3.61 -7.00
N ASP A 39 6.48 -2.39 -6.68
CA ASP A 39 5.94 -1.15 -7.25
C ASP A 39 7.05 -0.08 -7.20
N PRO A 40 7.24 0.75 -8.24
CA PRO A 40 8.22 1.83 -8.24
C PRO A 40 8.06 2.85 -7.08
N GLY A 41 6.86 2.96 -6.51
CA GLY A 41 6.59 3.76 -5.32
C GLY A 41 7.18 3.18 -4.02
N PHE A 42 7.57 1.91 -4.00
CA PHE A 42 8.17 1.28 -2.82
C PHE A 42 9.66 1.61 -2.74
N HIS A 43 9.98 2.60 -1.91
CA HIS A 43 11.36 3.03 -1.72
C HIS A 43 12.09 2.07 -0.75
N PRO A 44 13.24 1.48 -1.15
CA PRO A 44 13.97 0.50 -0.33
C PRO A 44 14.57 1.12 0.95
N GLU A 45 14.82 2.42 0.96
CA GLU A 45 15.22 3.16 2.18
C GLU A 45 14.04 3.45 3.14
N PHE A 46 12.89 2.85 2.90
CA PHE A 46 11.74 2.86 3.83
C PHE A 46 11.36 1.42 4.18
N HIS A 47 10.99 0.62 3.18
CA HIS A 47 10.78 -0.83 3.30
C HIS A 47 11.37 -1.58 2.10
N ASN A 48 11.78 -2.82 2.32
CA ASN A 48 12.26 -3.70 1.25
C ASN A 48 11.11 -4.34 0.43
N GLY A 49 10.01 -3.62 0.27
CA GLY A 49 8.80 -4.08 -0.40
C GLY A 49 7.68 -4.46 0.56
N TYR A 50 6.61 -5.02 -0.01
CA TYR A 50 5.36 -5.30 0.69
C TYR A 50 4.86 -6.71 0.41
N GLU A 51 4.39 -7.38 1.45
CA GLU A 51 3.72 -8.68 1.38
C GLU A 51 2.20 -8.50 1.41
N VAL A 52 1.47 -9.33 0.67
CA VAL A 52 0.01 -9.38 0.75
C VAL A 52 -0.44 -9.99 2.08
N ALA A 53 -1.04 -9.17 2.94
CA ALA A 53 -1.55 -9.58 4.24
C ALA A 53 -2.99 -10.14 4.18
N LYS A 54 -3.85 -9.50 3.36
CA LYS A 54 -5.26 -9.85 3.24
C LYS A 54 -5.79 -9.53 1.84
N VAL A 55 -6.64 -10.40 1.32
CA VAL A 55 -7.37 -10.19 0.06
C VAL A 55 -8.87 -10.29 0.33
N THR A 56 -9.64 -9.30 -0.15
CA THR A 56 -11.11 -9.30 -0.09
C THR A 56 -11.66 -9.14 -1.50
N LEU A 57 -12.45 -10.10 -1.97
CA LEU A 57 -13.05 -10.09 -3.30
C LEU A 57 -14.52 -9.66 -3.22
N ASN A 58 -14.92 -8.73 -4.07
CA ASN A 58 -16.29 -8.34 -4.28
C ASN A 58 -16.65 -8.51 -5.76
N TYR A 59 -17.23 -9.66 -6.09
CA TYR A 59 -17.64 -9.99 -7.45
C TYR A 59 -18.84 -9.19 -7.96
N ALA A 60 -19.64 -8.58 -7.07
CA ALA A 60 -20.78 -7.78 -7.49
C ALA A 60 -20.35 -6.48 -8.19
N VAL A 61 -19.14 -5.99 -7.89
CA VAL A 61 -18.58 -4.74 -8.44
C VAL A 61 -17.22 -4.95 -9.13
N ASP A 62 -16.84 -6.21 -9.41
CA ASP A 62 -15.55 -6.60 -9.99
C ASP A 62 -14.33 -5.96 -9.30
N ALA A 63 -14.34 -5.93 -7.97
CA ALA A 63 -13.27 -5.35 -7.15
C ALA A 63 -12.53 -6.40 -6.31
N CYS A 64 -11.22 -6.23 -6.21
CA CYS A 64 -10.32 -6.98 -5.33
C CYS A 64 -9.59 -5.97 -4.44
N TRP A 65 -9.72 -6.08 -3.14
CA TRP A 65 -9.05 -5.24 -2.17
C TRP A 65 -7.89 -6.01 -1.55
N VAL A 66 -6.69 -5.48 -1.67
CA VAL A 66 -5.45 -6.14 -1.28
C VAL A 66 -4.76 -5.27 -0.24
N SER A 67 -4.80 -5.70 1.02
CA SER A 67 -4.06 -5.05 2.10
C SER A 67 -2.63 -5.57 2.12
N LEU A 68 -1.69 -4.65 2.08
CA LEU A 68 -0.27 -4.92 2.05
C LEU A 68 0.36 -4.61 3.42
N SER A 69 1.29 -5.45 3.85
CA SER A 69 2.11 -5.26 5.03
C SER A 69 3.58 -5.07 4.64
N PRO A 70 4.32 -4.14 5.27
CA PRO A 70 5.76 -4.02 5.06
C PRO A 70 6.48 -5.35 5.28
N LEU A 71 7.39 -5.71 4.38
CA LEU A 71 8.31 -6.82 4.59
C LEU A 71 9.36 -6.40 5.63
N ALA A 72 9.31 -7.01 6.83
CA ALA A 72 10.25 -6.84 7.94
C ALA A 72 10.71 -5.37 8.19
N ILE A 73 10.01 -4.71 9.11
CA ILE A 73 10.24 -3.36 9.69
C ILE A 73 11.72 -3.14 10.05
N GLU A 74 12.43 -2.03 9.79
CA GLU A 74 12.32 -0.84 8.94
C GLU A 74 13.74 -0.26 8.91
N VAL A 75 14.27 0.04 7.73
CA VAL A 75 15.38 1.00 7.63
C VAL A 75 14.71 2.35 7.39
N GLU A 76 14.17 2.98 8.42
CA GLU A 76 13.60 4.34 8.34
C GLU A 76 14.73 5.38 8.28
N ASN A 77 15.40 5.47 7.13
CA ASN A 77 16.46 6.47 6.92
C ASN A 77 15.95 7.77 6.31
N ILE A 78 14.68 7.82 5.91
CA ILE A 78 14.02 8.99 5.32
C ILE A 78 12.76 9.37 6.10
N GLU A 79 12.43 10.66 6.09
CA GLU A 79 11.19 11.18 6.68
C GLU A 79 9.95 10.55 6.02
N VAL A 80 8.93 10.23 6.81
CA VAL A 80 7.67 9.64 6.33
C VAL A 80 7.03 10.50 5.26
N ARG A 81 7.08 11.83 5.42
CA ARG A 81 6.54 12.76 4.45
C ARG A 81 7.19 12.59 3.08
N ARG A 82 8.51 12.43 3.04
CA ARG A 82 9.25 12.20 1.80
C ARG A 82 8.84 10.88 1.15
N TYR A 83 8.56 9.85 1.94
CA TYR A 83 8.04 8.60 1.42
C TYR A 83 6.62 8.75 0.84
N ILE A 84 5.74 9.48 1.53
CA ILE A 84 4.40 9.81 1.03
C ILE A 84 4.48 10.59 -0.30
N ASP A 85 5.32 11.63 -0.36
CA ASP A 85 5.51 12.42 -1.58
C ASP A 85 6.02 11.54 -2.74
N HIS A 86 6.93 10.61 -2.46
CA HIS A 86 7.44 9.64 -3.45
C HIS A 86 6.31 8.73 -3.95
N LEU A 87 5.47 8.21 -3.07
CA LEU A 87 4.32 7.40 -3.44
C LEU A 87 3.33 8.19 -4.31
N GLU A 88 3.04 9.44 -3.97
CA GLU A 88 2.15 10.32 -4.75
C GLU A 88 2.66 10.56 -6.18
N VAL A 89 3.98 10.73 -6.35
CA VAL A 89 4.62 10.80 -7.69
C VAL A 89 4.46 9.50 -8.49
N HIS A 90 4.28 8.37 -7.81
CA HIS A 90 4.08 7.04 -8.40
C HIS A 90 2.60 6.59 -8.41
N ASP A 91 1.68 7.55 -8.53
CA ASP A 91 0.23 7.35 -8.69
C ASP A 91 -0.48 6.69 -7.49
N TRP A 92 0.15 6.69 -6.31
CA TRP A 92 -0.55 6.33 -5.08
C TRP A 92 -1.36 7.52 -4.59
N GLN A 93 -2.56 7.25 -4.10
CA GLN A 93 -3.52 8.27 -3.67
C GLN A 93 -3.93 8.04 -2.23
N GLU A 94 -4.11 9.12 -1.48
CA GLU A 94 -4.63 9.04 -0.13
C GLU A 94 -6.04 8.44 -0.14
N LEU A 95 -6.24 7.41 0.68
CA LEU A 95 -7.55 6.80 0.90
C LEU A 95 -8.35 7.71 1.83
N PRO A 96 -9.45 8.33 1.36
CA PRO A 96 -10.28 9.14 2.23
C PRO A 96 -10.88 8.25 3.34
N LYS A 97 -10.93 8.79 4.55
CA LYS A 97 -11.38 8.05 5.75
C LYS A 97 -12.79 7.47 5.59
N GLU A 98 -13.64 8.05 4.74
CA GLU A 98 -14.99 7.53 4.47
C GLU A 98 -15.03 6.22 3.67
N LYS A 99 -13.92 5.81 3.03
CA LYS A 99 -13.83 4.57 2.25
C LYS A 99 -13.24 3.39 3.02
N ILE A 100 -12.81 3.60 4.26
CA ILE A 100 -12.36 2.54 5.17
C ILE A 100 -13.61 2.02 5.90
N VAL A 101 -14.34 1.09 5.26
CA VAL A 101 -15.55 0.45 5.82
C VAL A 101 -15.33 -1.05 5.94
#